data_AF-A0A250DCI9-F1
#
_entry.id   AF-A0A250DCI9-F1
#
_cell.length_a   1.000
_cell.length_b   1.000
_cell.length_c   1.000
_cell.angle_alpha   90.00
_cell.angle_beta   90.00
_cell.angle_gamma   90.00
#
_symmetry.space_group_name_H-M   'P 1'
#
loop_
_entity.id
_entity.type
_entity.pdbx_description
1 polymer ?
#
loop_
_entity_poly.entity_id
_entity_poly.type
_entity_poly.pdbx_seq_one_letter_code
_entity_poly.pdbx_strand_id
1 'polypeptide(L)'
;MLAEAQADSKATLMARAPALLAQRLREDWRVRALGLLERYVDMQEALRTLQPPAPGDPAFLRRSLEAREAVRRQFFAPEEIEGLFGDQIRQDQFMAEKMELLSNPGLTPEQRAAALAQSEQAWLSPAQREVRKEAVAHLDVMRQTEALQARGASPQERFAARSETYGYEVARGLATLDQETQEWNARLDRYASAPEAERAQLRETLFNENERLRLSGALAMRSAAASKPAK
;
A
#
# COMPACT_ATOMS: atom_id res chain seq x y z
N MET A 1 -19.73 -17.37 -9.27
CA MET A 1 -21.08 -16.77 -9.35
C MET A 1 -21.07 -15.35 -9.90
N LEU A 2 -20.45 -14.35 -9.25
CA LEU A 2 -20.46 -12.97 -9.78
C LEU A 2 -19.46 -12.71 -10.93
N ALA A 3 -18.36 -13.46 -11.01
CA ALA A 3 -17.40 -13.38 -12.14
C ALA A 3 -17.97 -13.94 -13.46
N GLU A 4 -18.97 -14.82 -13.39
CA GLU A 4 -19.65 -15.40 -14.57
C GLU A 4 -20.80 -14.49 -15.07
N ALA A 5 -21.32 -13.61 -14.21
CA ALA A 5 -22.39 -12.66 -14.55
C ALA A 5 -21.93 -11.52 -15.49
N GLN A 6 -20.62 -11.39 -15.75
CA GLN A 6 -20.12 -10.46 -16.75
C GLN A 6 -20.24 -11.00 -18.19
N ALA A 7 -20.53 -12.29 -18.37
CA ALA A 7 -20.70 -12.93 -19.68
C ALA A 7 -22.17 -13.32 -20.01
N ASP A 8 -23.03 -13.49 -18.99
CA ASP A 8 -24.43 -13.92 -19.13
C ASP A 8 -25.43 -12.78 -18.88
N SER A 9 -26.57 -12.77 -19.59
CA SER A 9 -27.65 -11.78 -19.39
C SER A 9 -28.29 -11.90 -17.98
N LYS A 10 -28.89 -10.80 -17.45
CA LYS A 10 -29.65 -10.84 -16.17
C LYS A 10 -30.63 -12.02 -16.14
N ALA A 11 -31.35 -12.26 -17.23
CA ALA A 11 -32.31 -13.35 -17.34
C ALA A 11 -31.66 -14.73 -17.18
N THR A 12 -30.50 -14.96 -17.82
CA THR A 12 -29.74 -16.20 -17.70
C THR A 12 -29.24 -16.43 -16.28
N LEU A 13 -28.74 -15.39 -15.62
CA LEU A 13 -28.28 -15.46 -14.23
C LEU A 13 -29.44 -15.80 -13.27
N MET A 14 -30.57 -15.09 -13.40
CA MET A 14 -31.74 -15.28 -12.54
C MET A 14 -32.40 -16.65 -12.73
N ALA A 15 -32.36 -17.23 -13.94
CA ALA A 15 -32.85 -18.58 -14.18
C ALA A 15 -32.02 -19.66 -13.45
N ARG A 16 -30.71 -19.45 -13.31
CA ARG A 16 -29.79 -20.40 -12.65
C ARG A 16 -29.68 -20.18 -11.14
N ALA A 17 -29.96 -18.97 -10.66
CA ALA A 17 -29.77 -18.57 -9.27
C ALA A 17 -30.47 -19.47 -8.24
N PRO A 18 -31.74 -19.89 -8.39
CA PRO A 18 -32.42 -20.73 -7.39
C PRO A 18 -31.68 -22.05 -7.11
N ALA A 19 -31.20 -22.73 -8.16
CA ALA A 19 -30.47 -23.98 -8.03
C ALA A 19 -29.13 -23.79 -7.30
N LEU A 20 -28.41 -22.69 -7.60
CA LEU A 20 -27.15 -22.36 -6.94
C LEU A 20 -27.32 -21.96 -5.48
N LEU A 21 -28.37 -21.20 -5.17
CA LEU A 21 -28.70 -20.82 -3.79
C LEU A 21 -29.10 -22.05 -2.97
N ALA A 22 -29.81 -23.02 -3.57
CA ALA A 22 -30.21 -24.25 -2.88
C ALA A 22 -29.02 -25.10 -2.40
N GLN A 23 -27.87 -25.00 -3.08
CA GLN A 23 -26.65 -25.72 -2.69
C GLN A 23 -25.93 -25.11 -1.47
N ARG A 24 -26.19 -23.84 -1.15
CA ARG A 24 -25.45 -23.12 -0.09
C ARG A 24 -26.33 -22.59 1.03
N LEU A 25 -27.62 -22.41 0.77
CA LEU A 25 -28.56 -21.81 1.70
C LEU A 25 -29.67 -22.79 2.08
N ARG A 26 -30.02 -22.74 3.36
CA ARG A 26 -31.23 -23.34 3.88
C ARG A 26 -32.46 -22.73 3.21
N GLU A 27 -33.52 -23.50 3.13
CA GLU A 27 -34.74 -23.16 2.39
C GLU A 27 -35.38 -21.82 2.83
N ASP A 28 -35.37 -21.56 4.14
CA ASP A 28 -35.89 -20.34 4.77
C ASP A 28 -35.21 -19.05 4.29
N TRP A 29 -33.99 -19.14 3.74
CA TRP A 29 -33.24 -17.98 3.25
C TRP A 29 -33.27 -17.79 1.75
N ARG A 30 -33.72 -18.79 0.98
CA ARG A 30 -33.55 -18.82 -0.48
C ARG A 30 -34.33 -17.71 -1.18
N VAL A 31 -35.59 -17.49 -0.80
CA VAL A 31 -36.44 -16.44 -1.38
C VAL A 31 -35.85 -15.07 -1.12
N ARG A 32 -35.42 -14.81 0.13
CA ARG A 32 -34.80 -13.54 0.52
C ARG A 32 -33.48 -13.29 -0.22
N ALA A 33 -32.64 -14.31 -0.33
CA ALA A 33 -31.37 -14.23 -1.04
C ALA A 33 -31.57 -14.00 -2.55
N LEU A 34 -32.58 -14.63 -3.16
CA LEU A 34 -32.92 -14.41 -4.57
C LEU A 34 -33.36 -12.97 -4.82
N GLY A 35 -34.23 -12.43 -3.96
CA GLY A 35 -34.64 -11.02 -4.05
C GLY A 35 -33.49 -10.03 -3.84
N LEU A 36 -32.53 -10.36 -2.96
CA LEU A 36 -31.34 -9.54 -2.77
C LEU A 36 -30.41 -9.57 -4.00
N LEU A 37 -30.25 -10.75 -4.61
CA LEU A 37 -29.46 -10.92 -5.84
C LEU A 37 -30.07 -10.14 -7.01
N GLU A 38 -31.39 -10.17 -7.16
CA GLU A 38 -32.07 -9.42 -8.22
C GLU A 38 -31.81 -7.92 -8.11
N ARG A 39 -32.04 -7.33 -6.92
CA ARG A 39 -31.75 -5.91 -6.66
C ARG A 39 -30.28 -5.57 -6.84
N TYR A 40 -29.38 -6.49 -6.51
CA TYR A 40 -27.95 -6.32 -6.74
C TYR A 40 -27.61 -6.23 -8.24
N VAL A 41 -28.20 -7.08 -9.07
CA VAL A 41 -27.96 -7.03 -10.53
C VAL A 41 -28.52 -5.73 -11.11
N ASP A 42 -29.72 -5.31 -10.70
CA ASP A 42 -30.33 -4.06 -11.15
C ASP A 42 -29.51 -2.83 -10.73
N MET A 43 -29.00 -2.84 -9.49
CA MET A 43 -28.07 -1.82 -9.01
C MET A 43 -26.80 -1.78 -9.88
N GLN A 44 -26.23 -2.93 -10.25
CA GLN A 44 -25.03 -2.96 -11.09
C GLN A 44 -25.29 -2.41 -12.50
N GLU A 45 -26.47 -2.65 -13.07
CA GLU A 45 -26.88 -2.02 -14.34
C GLU A 45 -27.03 -0.50 -14.20
N ALA A 46 -27.67 -0.03 -13.12
CA ALA A 46 -27.78 1.40 -12.83
C ALA A 46 -26.39 2.06 -12.65
N LEU A 47 -25.47 1.42 -11.94
CA LEU A 47 -24.11 1.92 -11.72
C LEU A 47 -23.30 2.07 -13.02
N ARG A 48 -23.58 1.27 -14.06
CA ARG A 48 -22.91 1.41 -15.38
C ARG A 48 -23.25 2.71 -16.10
N THR A 49 -24.34 3.37 -15.72
CA THR A 49 -24.72 4.67 -16.29
C THR A 49 -23.95 5.84 -15.69
N LEU A 50 -23.29 5.62 -14.54
CA LEU A 50 -22.49 6.64 -13.89
C LEU A 50 -21.17 6.86 -14.64
N GLN A 51 -20.74 8.12 -14.69
CA GLN A 51 -19.43 8.46 -15.26
C GLN A 51 -18.30 7.89 -14.37
N PRO A 52 -17.27 7.26 -14.97
CA PRO A 52 -16.13 6.79 -14.21
C PRO A 52 -15.33 7.98 -13.63
N PRO A 53 -14.66 7.81 -12.48
CA PRO A 53 -13.78 8.83 -11.91
C PRO A 53 -12.67 9.23 -12.86
N ALA A 54 -12.47 10.54 -13.05
CA ALA A 54 -11.28 11.06 -13.74
C ALA A 54 -10.03 10.82 -12.87
N PRO A 55 -8.92 10.31 -13.42
CA PRO A 55 -7.69 10.11 -12.66
C PRO A 55 -7.15 11.43 -12.08
N GLY A 56 -6.75 11.42 -10.81
CA GLY A 56 -6.02 12.54 -10.20
C GLY A 56 -6.85 13.72 -9.73
N ASP A 57 -8.19 13.66 -9.77
CA ASP A 57 -9.08 14.67 -9.18
C ASP A 57 -9.78 14.11 -7.92
N PRO A 58 -9.29 14.45 -6.71
CA PRO A 58 -9.89 13.98 -5.46
C PRO A 58 -11.35 14.44 -5.29
N ALA A 59 -11.69 15.63 -5.75
CA ALA A 59 -13.05 16.16 -5.65
C ALA A 59 -14.00 15.42 -6.61
N PHE A 60 -13.53 15.05 -7.80
CA PHE A 60 -14.30 14.16 -8.70
C PHE A 60 -14.53 12.80 -8.07
N LEU A 61 -13.49 12.19 -7.48
CA LEU A 61 -13.61 10.90 -6.80
C LEU A 61 -14.68 10.96 -5.71
N ARG A 62 -14.71 12.01 -4.88
CA ARG A 62 -15.72 12.19 -3.83
C ARG A 62 -17.14 12.23 -4.41
N ARG A 63 -17.37 13.03 -5.45
CA ARG A 63 -18.67 13.10 -6.15
C ARG A 63 -19.06 11.75 -6.76
N SER A 64 -18.09 11.00 -7.32
CA SER A 64 -18.35 9.65 -7.84
C SER A 64 -18.78 8.68 -6.73
N LEU A 65 -18.16 8.75 -5.55
CA LEU A 65 -18.54 7.91 -4.41
C LEU A 65 -19.95 8.26 -3.90
N GLU A 66 -20.28 9.55 -3.81
CA GLU A 66 -21.62 10.02 -3.44
C GLU A 66 -22.69 9.57 -4.45
N ALA A 67 -22.40 9.64 -5.75
CA ALA A 67 -23.31 9.16 -6.79
C ALA A 67 -23.57 7.64 -6.69
N ARG A 68 -22.52 6.85 -6.43
CA ARG A 68 -22.66 5.39 -6.22
C ARG A 68 -23.48 5.09 -4.98
N GLU A 69 -23.27 5.84 -3.90
CA GLU A 69 -24.04 5.71 -2.67
C GLU A 69 -25.52 6.06 -2.88
N ALA A 70 -25.81 7.13 -3.61
CA ALA A 70 -27.18 7.49 -3.98
C ALA A 70 -27.88 6.39 -4.78
N VAL A 71 -27.17 5.72 -5.69
CA VAL A 71 -27.70 4.54 -6.40
C VAL A 71 -27.97 3.39 -5.42
N ARG A 72 -27.02 3.03 -4.54
CA ARG A 72 -27.22 1.94 -3.57
C ARG A 72 -28.47 2.14 -2.71
N ARG A 73 -28.75 3.37 -2.26
CA ARG A 73 -29.93 3.71 -1.45
C ARG A 73 -31.26 3.54 -2.17
N GLN A 74 -31.28 3.48 -3.50
CA GLN A 74 -32.48 3.17 -4.27
C GLN A 74 -32.84 1.68 -4.24
N PHE A 75 -31.86 0.81 -3.99
CA PHE A 75 -32.01 -0.65 -4.09
C PHE A 75 -31.94 -1.39 -2.75
N PHE A 76 -31.34 -0.79 -1.71
CA PHE A 76 -31.04 -1.47 -0.46
C PHE A 76 -31.38 -0.62 0.76
N ALA A 77 -31.83 -1.30 1.82
CA ALA A 77 -31.99 -0.69 3.14
C ALA A 77 -30.61 -0.39 3.77
N PRO A 78 -30.52 0.55 4.73
CA PRO A 78 -29.23 0.91 5.36
C PRO A 78 -28.45 -0.29 5.92
N GLU A 79 -29.13 -1.25 6.53
CA GLU A 79 -28.50 -2.45 7.11
C GLU A 79 -27.99 -3.41 6.03
N GLU A 80 -28.70 -3.49 4.89
CA GLU A 80 -28.25 -4.25 3.72
C GLU A 80 -27.04 -3.57 3.06
N ILE A 81 -27.01 -2.24 3.02
CA ILE A 81 -25.85 -1.48 2.51
C ILE A 81 -24.63 -1.72 3.39
N GLU A 82 -24.78 -1.64 4.72
CA GLU A 82 -23.68 -1.90 5.64
C GLU A 82 -23.16 -3.34 5.49
N GLY A 83 -24.06 -4.33 5.45
CA GLY A 83 -23.66 -5.74 5.33
C GLY A 83 -23.04 -6.13 3.99
N LEU A 84 -23.45 -5.50 2.88
CA LEU A 84 -22.94 -5.80 1.54
C LEU A 84 -21.74 -4.96 1.14
N PHE A 85 -21.68 -3.70 1.59
CA PHE A 85 -20.77 -2.69 1.06
C PHE A 85 -20.01 -1.89 2.13
N GLY A 86 -20.31 -2.04 3.42
CA GLY A 86 -19.75 -1.20 4.48
C GLY A 86 -18.22 -1.14 4.47
N ASP A 87 -17.55 -2.28 4.33
CA ASP A 87 -16.08 -2.35 4.26
C ASP A 87 -15.52 -1.66 3.01
N GLN A 88 -16.16 -1.85 1.85
CA GLN A 88 -15.76 -1.18 0.61
C GLN A 88 -15.98 0.33 0.71
N ILE A 89 -17.11 0.77 1.27
CA ILE A 89 -17.43 2.18 1.44
C ILE A 89 -16.40 2.85 2.35
N ARG A 90 -16.09 2.25 3.51
CA ARG A 90 -15.04 2.73 4.42
C ARG A 90 -13.69 2.86 3.72
N GLN A 91 -13.30 1.84 2.94
CA GLN A 91 -12.05 1.86 2.20
C GLN A 91 -12.03 2.94 1.11
N ASP A 92 -13.12 3.10 0.37
CA ASP A 92 -13.25 4.13 -0.67
C ASP A 92 -13.15 5.55 -0.08
N GLN A 93 -13.83 5.80 1.04
CA GLN A 93 -13.79 7.09 1.74
C GLN A 93 -12.38 7.40 2.27
N PHE A 94 -11.72 6.43 2.90
CA PHE A 94 -10.33 6.57 3.32
C PHE A 94 -9.41 6.92 2.14
N MET A 95 -9.57 6.25 0.99
CA MET A 95 -8.74 6.52 -0.18
C MET A 95 -8.97 7.92 -0.76
N ALA A 96 -10.23 8.38 -0.79
CA ALA A 96 -10.56 9.73 -1.23
C ALA A 96 -9.94 10.79 -0.32
N GLU A 97 -10.13 10.68 1.01
CA GLU A 97 -9.53 11.61 1.98
C GLU A 97 -8.00 11.58 1.94
N LYS A 98 -7.40 10.39 1.81
CA LYS A 98 -5.96 10.25 1.65
C LYS A 98 -5.44 11.04 0.45
N MET A 99 -6.11 10.94 -0.70
CA MET A 99 -5.71 11.69 -1.89
C MET A 99 -5.80 13.20 -1.66
N GLU A 100 -6.89 13.69 -1.04
CA GLU A 100 -7.05 15.10 -0.70
C GLU A 100 -5.93 15.60 0.23
N LEU A 101 -5.61 14.84 1.28
CA LEU A 101 -4.56 15.18 2.25
C LEU A 101 -3.17 15.21 1.62
N LEU A 102 -2.89 14.27 0.71
CA LEU A 102 -1.62 14.21 -0.01
C LEU A 102 -1.48 15.37 -1.01
N SER A 103 -2.57 15.77 -1.66
CA SER A 103 -2.59 16.87 -2.62
C SER A 103 -2.68 18.26 -1.99
N ASN A 104 -2.94 18.37 -0.68
CA ASN A 104 -3.10 19.65 0.00
C ASN A 104 -1.75 20.36 0.19
N PRO A 105 -1.51 21.52 -0.47
CA PRO A 105 -0.27 22.27 -0.36
C PRO A 105 -0.16 23.06 0.95
N GLY A 106 -1.26 23.23 1.70
CA GLY A 106 -1.30 23.97 2.95
C GLY A 106 -0.87 23.15 4.18
N LEU A 107 -0.59 21.85 4.02
CA LEU A 107 -0.16 20.99 5.13
C LEU A 107 1.36 20.80 5.12
N THR A 108 1.99 20.98 6.28
CA THR A 108 3.36 20.52 6.48
C THR A 108 3.43 18.98 6.43
N PRO A 109 4.61 18.38 6.22
CA PRO A 109 4.77 16.93 6.27
C PRO A 109 4.21 16.30 7.56
N GLU A 110 4.43 16.95 8.71
CA GLU A 110 3.99 16.48 10.03
C GLU A 110 2.46 16.58 10.18
N GLN A 111 1.88 17.72 9.76
CA GLN A 111 0.43 17.91 9.77
C GLN A 111 -0.27 16.90 8.85
N ARG A 112 0.30 16.67 7.66
CA ARG A 112 -0.20 15.68 6.71
C ARG A 112 -0.13 14.27 7.29
N ALA A 113 0.97 13.89 7.92
CA ALA A 113 1.11 12.59 8.57
C ALA A 113 0.07 12.40 9.68
N ALA A 114 -0.12 13.40 10.53
CA ALA A 114 -1.12 13.37 11.60
C ALA A 114 -2.56 13.28 11.07
N ALA A 115 -2.88 14.02 10.00
CA ALA A 115 -4.20 13.98 9.38
C ALA A 115 -4.48 12.62 8.70
N LEU A 116 -3.48 12.03 8.04
CA LEU A 116 -3.59 10.69 7.45
C LEU A 116 -3.84 9.62 8.51
N ALA A 117 -3.13 9.69 9.64
CA ALA A 117 -3.35 8.76 10.76
C ALA A 117 -4.75 8.89 11.34
N GLN A 118 -5.28 10.11 11.47
CA GLN A 118 -6.66 10.34 11.92
C GLN A 118 -7.70 9.80 10.94
N SER A 119 -7.51 10.02 9.63
CA SER A 119 -8.40 9.48 8.58
C SER A 119 -8.39 7.95 8.57
N GLU A 120 -7.21 7.33 8.69
CA GLU A 120 -7.08 5.87 8.82
C GLU A 120 -7.79 5.34 10.08
N GLN A 121 -7.71 6.07 11.19
CA GLN A 121 -8.38 5.71 12.44
C GLN A 121 -9.92 5.82 12.32
N ALA A 122 -10.41 6.83 11.61
CA ALA A 122 -11.83 7.11 11.44
C ALA A 122 -12.53 6.12 10.51
N TRP A 123 -11.88 5.77 9.40
CA TRP A 123 -12.51 4.96 8.36
C TRP A 123 -12.22 3.47 8.46
N LEU A 124 -11.01 3.06 8.83
CA LEU A 124 -10.63 1.65 8.73
C LEU A 124 -10.88 0.89 10.03
N SER A 125 -11.32 -0.35 9.92
CA SER A 125 -11.45 -1.24 11.08
C SER A 125 -10.07 -1.61 11.64
N PRO A 126 -9.97 -2.04 12.92
CA PRO A 126 -8.71 -2.50 13.49
C PRO A 126 -8.03 -3.60 12.65
N ALA A 127 -8.81 -4.54 12.10
CA ALA A 127 -8.30 -5.61 11.24
C ALA A 127 -7.73 -5.06 9.92
N GLN A 128 -8.43 -4.11 9.28
CA GLN A 128 -7.94 -3.46 8.05
C GLN A 128 -6.66 -2.68 8.31
N ARG A 129 -6.55 -1.99 9.46
CA ARG A 129 -5.33 -1.26 9.83
C ARG A 129 -4.14 -2.20 10.06
N GLU A 130 -4.34 -3.36 10.68
CA GLU A 130 -3.24 -4.29 10.92
C GLU A 130 -2.69 -4.88 9.61
N VAL A 131 -3.57 -5.28 8.69
CA VAL A 131 -3.16 -5.75 7.34
C VAL A 131 -2.34 -4.68 6.63
N ARG A 132 -2.73 -3.41 6.75
CA ARG A 132 -1.99 -2.30 6.15
C ARG A 132 -0.64 -2.07 6.80
N LYS A 133 -0.57 -2.12 8.14
CA LYS A 133 0.66 -1.99 8.91
C LYS A 133 1.68 -3.05 8.49
N GLU A 134 1.26 -4.30 8.34
CA GLU A 134 2.11 -5.36 7.82
C GLU A 134 2.59 -5.07 6.39
N ALA A 135 1.69 -4.63 5.51
CA ALA A 135 2.02 -4.33 4.11
C ALA A 135 3.05 -3.18 3.96
N VAL A 136 3.08 -2.24 4.90
CA VAL A 136 3.98 -1.06 4.85
C VAL A 136 5.14 -1.11 5.84
N ALA A 137 5.29 -2.19 6.63
CA ALA A 137 6.30 -2.29 7.68
C ALA A 137 7.73 -2.01 7.18
N HIS A 138 8.06 -2.43 5.95
CA HIS A 138 9.35 -2.16 5.32
C HIS A 138 9.62 -0.66 5.12
N LEU A 139 8.59 0.13 4.80
CA LEU A 139 8.72 1.59 4.63
C LEU A 139 9.00 2.27 5.98
N ASP A 140 8.44 1.76 7.07
CA ASP A 140 8.68 2.29 8.41
C ASP A 140 10.11 1.99 8.89
N VAL A 141 10.62 0.78 8.60
CA VAL A 141 12.04 0.43 8.84
C VAL A 141 12.98 1.34 8.05
N MET A 142 12.67 1.58 6.77
CA MET A 142 13.44 2.50 5.93
C MET A 142 13.45 3.92 6.50
N ARG A 143 12.27 4.45 6.84
CA ARG A 143 12.13 5.81 7.40
C ARG A 143 12.86 5.97 8.73
N GLN A 144 12.77 4.97 9.61
CA GLN A 144 13.51 4.98 10.88
C GLN A 144 15.02 4.97 10.61
N THR A 145 15.47 4.18 9.64
CA THR A 145 16.89 4.11 9.26
C THR A 145 17.40 5.44 8.70
N GLU A 146 16.64 6.11 7.84
CA GLU A 146 16.97 7.44 7.34
C GLU A 146 17.03 8.48 8.45
N ALA A 147 16.07 8.47 9.38
CA ALA A 147 16.05 9.39 10.53
C ALA A 147 17.26 9.17 11.45
N LEU A 148 17.61 7.91 11.73
CA LEU A 148 18.80 7.54 12.50
C LEU A 148 20.08 8.00 11.80
N GLN A 149 20.15 7.86 10.48
CA GLN A 149 21.27 8.30 9.67
C GLN A 149 21.42 9.83 9.68
N ALA A 150 20.33 10.55 9.47
CA ALA A 150 20.32 12.02 9.38
C ALA A 150 20.83 12.69 10.67
N ARG A 151 20.57 12.08 11.83
CA ARG A 151 21.06 12.56 13.13
C ARG A 151 22.42 11.99 13.54
N GLY A 152 23.04 11.16 12.71
CA GLY A 152 24.34 10.54 13.02
C GLY A 152 24.31 9.56 14.20
N ALA A 153 23.20 8.83 14.38
CA ALA A 153 23.05 7.90 15.51
C ALA A 153 24.13 6.82 15.49
N SER A 154 24.73 6.56 16.66
CA SER A 154 25.70 5.50 16.88
C SER A 154 25.08 4.10 16.68
N PRO A 155 25.89 3.05 16.42
CA PRO A 155 25.38 1.68 16.32
C PRO A 155 24.54 1.23 17.52
N GLN A 156 24.94 1.64 18.73
CA GLN A 156 24.24 1.31 19.97
C GLN A 156 22.87 2.00 20.04
N GLU A 157 22.79 3.28 19.68
CA GLU A 157 21.51 4.02 19.63
C GLU A 157 20.58 3.47 18.56
N ARG A 158 21.12 3.11 17.38
CA ARG A 158 20.34 2.45 16.31
C ARG A 158 19.77 1.13 16.80
N PHE A 159 20.59 0.31 17.45
CA PHE A 159 20.17 -0.99 18.00
C PHE A 159 19.10 -0.84 19.08
N ALA A 160 19.28 0.09 20.02
CA ALA A 160 18.32 0.35 21.09
C ALA A 160 16.96 0.80 20.52
N ALA A 161 16.96 1.81 19.64
CA ALA A 161 15.74 2.35 19.04
C ALA A 161 14.98 1.30 18.20
N ARG A 162 15.70 0.49 17.43
CA ARG A 162 15.11 -0.61 16.65
C ARG A 162 14.60 -1.74 17.54
N SER A 163 15.29 -2.06 18.63
CA SER A 163 14.86 -3.10 19.57
C SER A 163 13.56 -2.72 20.27
N GLU A 164 13.41 -1.45 20.64
CA GLU A 164 12.17 -0.93 21.23
C GLU A 164 11.00 -1.01 20.24
N THR A 165 11.24 -0.73 18.96
CA THR A 165 10.17 -0.65 17.95
C THR A 165 9.80 -2.02 17.37
N TYR A 166 10.79 -2.86 17.07
CA TYR A 166 10.64 -4.08 16.27
C TYR A 166 11.09 -5.36 16.99
N GLY A 167 11.59 -5.24 18.22
CA GLY A 167 12.15 -6.36 18.98
C GLY A 167 13.60 -6.68 18.64
N TYR A 168 14.20 -7.47 19.53
CA TYR A 168 15.64 -7.76 19.53
C TYR A 168 16.15 -8.41 18.23
N GLU A 169 15.45 -9.44 17.72
CA GLU A 169 15.91 -10.19 16.54
C GLU A 169 15.94 -9.32 15.28
N VAL A 170 14.92 -8.46 15.09
CA VAL A 170 14.87 -7.52 13.98
C VAL A 170 16.00 -6.49 14.12
N ALA A 171 16.20 -5.95 15.32
CA ALA A 171 17.28 -5.01 15.58
C ALA A 171 18.67 -5.60 15.31
N ARG A 172 18.88 -6.88 15.68
CA ARG A 172 20.11 -7.62 15.40
C ARG A 172 20.33 -7.79 13.90
N GLY A 173 19.31 -8.23 13.15
CA GLY A 173 19.40 -8.36 11.70
C GLY A 173 19.73 -7.03 11.01
N LEU A 174 19.09 -5.94 11.44
CA LEU A 174 19.36 -4.60 10.92
C LEU A 174 20.76 -4.07 11.29
N ALA A 175 21.28 -4.43 12.47
CA ALA A 175 22.65 -4.07 12.85
C ALA A 175 23.70 -4.83 12.00
N THR A 176 23.46 -6.11 11.71
CA THR A 176 24.28 -6.86 10.75
C THR A 176 24.26 -6.21 9.37
N LEU A 177 23.07 -5.83 8.88
CA LEU A 177 22.94 -5.14 7.59
C LEU A 177 23.68 -3.79 7.57
N ASP A 178 23.64 -3.02 8.66
CA ASP A 178 24.38 -1.77 8.80
C ASP A 178 25.90 -2.02 8.68
N GLN A 179 26.42 -3.06 9.35
CA GLN A 179 27.84 -3.44 9.28
C GLN A 179 28.25 -3.87 7.87
N GLU A 180 27.49 -4.77 7.24
CA GLU A 180 27.74 -5.23 5.87
C GLU A 180 27.74 -4.05 4.89
N THR A 181 26.82 -3.11 5.08
CA THR A 181 26.73 -1.88 4.27
C THR A 181 27.96 -0.99 4.47
N GLN A 182 28.43 -0.83 5.71
CA GLN A 182 29.64 -0.06 6.01
C GLN A 182 30.89 -0.69 5.38
N GLU A 183 31.07 -1.99 5.53
CA GLU A 183 32.20 -2.74 4.95
C GLU A 183 32.18 -2.68 3.42
N TRP A 184 31.00 -2.84 2.82
CA TRP A 184 30.79 -2.64 1.39
C TRP A 184 31.20 -1.23 0.93
N ASN A 185 30.73 -0.19 1.62
CA ASN A 185 31.05 1.19 1.28
C ASN A 185 32.55 1.49 1.43
N ALA A 186 33.20 0.98 2.48
CA ALA A 186 34.65 1.13 2.66
C ALA A 186 35.45 0.44 1.54
N ARG A 187 35.01 -0.75 1.09
CA ARG A 187 35.60 -1.42 -0.09
C ARG A 187 35.40 -0.60 -1.36
N LEU A 188 34.22 -0.02 -1.56
CA LEU A 188 33.95 0.89 -2.67
C LEU A 188 34.81 2.15 -2.62
N ASP A 189 35.01 2.74 -1.44
CA ASP A 189 35.87 3.92 -1.25
C ASP A 189 37.30 3.61 -1.68
N ARG A 190 37.87 2.52 -1.14
CA ARG A 190 39.21 2.06 -1.48
C ARG A 190 39.36 1.80 -2.97
N TYR A 191 38.35 1.19 -3.58
CA TYR A 191 38.35 0.91 -5.02
C TYR A 191 38.28 2.20 -5.86
N ALA A 192 37.40 3.13 -5.52
CA ALA A 192 37.21 4.38 -6.25
C ALA A 192 38.44 5.29 -6.18
N SER A 193 39.12 5.33 -5.03
CA SER A 193 40.33 6.14 -4.82
C SER A 193 41.61 5.52 -5.39
N ALA A 194 41.58 4.25 -5.83
CA ALA A 194 42.77 3.57 -6.33
C ALA A 194 43.20 4.04 -7.73
N PRO A 195 44.51 4.06 -8.03
CA PRO A 195 45.02 4.30 -9.39
C PRO A 195 44.51 3.27 -10.39
N GLU A 196 44.34 3.66 -11.65
CA GLU A 196 43.80 2.79 -12.71
C GLU A 196 44.57 1.47 -12.86
N ALA A 197 45.90 1.52 -12.70
CA ALA A 197 46.77 0.34 -12.75
C ALA A 197 46.45 -0.70 -11.66
N GLU A 198 45.93 -0.30 -10.50
CA GLU A 198 45.63 -1.18 -9.37
C GLU A 198 44.16 -1.62 -9.33
N ARG A 199 43.27 -0.92 -10.03
CA ARG A 199 41.83 -1.20 -10.02
C ARG A 199 41.49 -2.60 -10.51
N ALA A 200 42.17 -3.12 -11.53
CA ALA A 200 41.92 -4.49 -11.99
C ALA A 200 42.16 -5.53 -10.89
N GLN A 201 43.26 -5.38 -10.13
CA GLN A 201 43.58 -6.28 -9.02
C GLN A 201 42.66 -6.08 -7.81
N LEU A 202 42.34 -4.84 -7.45
CA LEU A 202 41.42 -4.55 -6.35
C LEU A 202 40.00 -5.03 -6.64
N ARG A 203 39.56 -4.96 -7.89
CA ARG A 203 38.28 -5.52 -8.31
C ARG A 203 38.19 -7.01 -8.02
N GLU A 204 39.28 -7.74 -8.29
CA GLU A 204 39.31 -9.19 -8.10
C GLU A 204 39.40 -9.58 -6.61
N THR A 205 40.13 -8.81 -5.81
CA THR A 205 40.41 -9.12 -4.40
C THR A 205 39.36 -8.60 -3.42
N LEU A 206 38.77 -7.43 -3.68
CA LEU A 206 37.80 -6.82 -2.77
C LEU A 206 36.37 -7.28 -3.03
N PHE A 207 36.04 -7.77 -4.22
CA PHE A 207 34.66 -8.07 -4.60
C PHE A 207 34.51 -9.49 -5.15
N ASN A 208 33.48 -10.19 -4.68
CA ASN A 208 33.11 -11.49 -5.24
C ASN A 208 32.39 -11.33 -6.60
N GLU A 209 32.12 -12.45 -7.27
CA GLU A 209 31.55 -12.47 -8.62
C GLU A 209 30.21 -11.72 -8.73
N ASN A 210 29.28 -11.93 -7.77
CA ASN A 210 28.00 -11.25 -7.73
C ASN A 210 28.14 -9.74 -7.44
N GLU A 211 29.08 -9.37 -6.57
CA GLU A 211 29.37 -7.98 -6.23
C GLU A 211 29.95 -7.19 -7.40
N ARG A 212 30.74 -7.83 -8.26
CA ARG A 212 31.31 -7.20 -9.46
C ARG A 212 30.23 -6.83 -10.47
N LEU A 213 29.12 -7.57 -10.54
CA LEU A 213 27.99 -7.24 -11.42
C LEU A 213 27.31 -5.92 -11.03
N ARG A 214 27.29 -5.60 -9.74
CA ARG A 214 26.67 -4.35 -9.22
C ARG A 214 27.65 -3.19 -9.03
N LEU A 215 28.95 -3.39 -9.24
CA LEU A 215 29.98 -2.41 -8.94
C LEU A 215 29.82 -1.09 -9.73
N SER A 216 29.55 -1.18 -11.04
CA SER A 216 29.36 -0.01 -11.90
C SER A 216 28.13 0.81 -11.46
N GLY A 217 27.02 0.14 -11.16
CA GLY A 217 25.79 0.78 -10.66
C GLY A 217 26.01 1.47 -9.31
N ALA A 218 26.71 0.81 -8.39
CA ALA A 218 27.01 1.38 -7.08
C ALA A 218 27.89 2.64 -7.18
N LEU A 219 28.89 2.65 -8.06
CA LEU A 219 29.75 3.82 -8.31
C LEU A 219 28.98 4.97 -8.98
N ALA A 220 28.11 4.67 -9.94
CA ALA A 220 27.26 5.67 -10.58
C ALA A 220 26.25 6.30 -9.60
N MET A 221 25.67 5.51 -8.70
CA MET A 221 24.80 6.04 -7.65
C MET A 221 25.55 6.98 -6.70
N ARG A 222 26.78 6.64 -6.33
CA ARG A 222 27.61 7.49 -5.48
C ARG A 222 28.01 8.81 -6.14
N SER A 223 28.37 8.79 -7.42
CA SER A 223 28.67 10.02 -8.15
C SER A 223 27.42 10.91 -8.27
N ALA A 224 26.25 10.32 -8.53
CA ALA A 224 24.98 11.04 -8.56
C ALA A 224 24.59 11.63 -7.19
N ALA A 225 24.83 10.90 -6.11
CA ALA A 225 24.60 11.39 -4.74
C ALA A 225 25.54 12.55 -4.38
N ALA A 226 26.82 12.48 -4.76
CA ALA A 226 27.77 13.57 -4.57
C ALA A 226 27.44 14.82 -5.42
N SER A 227 26.74 14.64 -6.54
CA SER A 227 26.36 15.72 -7.47
C SER A 227 25.07 16.46 -7.07
N LYS A 228 24.26 15.91 -6.15
CA LYS A 228 23.06 16.58 -5.66
C LYS A 228 23.44 17.57 -4.55
N PRO A 229 23.27 18.89 -4.75
CA PRO A 229 23.41 19.83 -3.65
C PRO A 229 22.31 19.56 -2.61
N ALA A 230 22.68 19.61 -1.33
CA ALA A 230 21.71 19.59 -0.23
C ALA A 230 20.75 20.77 -0.44
N LYS A 231 19.46 20.47 -0.64
CA LYS A 231 18.38 21.46 -0.65
C LYS A 231 17.80 21.58 0.74
#